data_AF-F0SC96-F1
#
_entry.id   AF-F0SC96-F1
#
_cell.length_a   1.000
_cell.length_b   1.000
_cell.length_c   1.000
_cell.angle_alpha   90.00
_cell.angle_beta   90.00
_cell.angle_gamma   90.00
#
_symmetry.space_group_name_H-M   'P 1'
#
loop_
_entity.id
_entity.type
_entity.pdbx_description
1 polymer ?
#
loop_
_entity_poly.entity_id
_entity_poly.type
_entity_poly.pdbx_seq_one_letter_code
_entity_poly.pdbx_strand_id
1 'polypeptide(L)' 'MKTALQIDITFDQILSIVKQLPKQQKIRLTKELEKEVIDSKLSRLLSTFKTEELNLDTVNAEVERVRQEIYDKQKR' A
#
# COMPACT_ATOMS: atom_id res chain seq x y z
N MET A 1 36.82 3.70 5.85
CA MET A 1 36.43 3.01 4.61
C MET A 1 35.26 2.09 4.93
N LYS A 2 34.04 2.41 4.47
CA LYS A 2 32.88 1.52 4.66
C LYS A 2 32.86 0.54 3.50
N THR A 3 33.51 -0.61 3.69
CA THR A 3 33.49 -1.69 2.70
C THR A 3 32.07 -2.23 2.63
N ALA A 4 31.34 -1.86 1.57
CA ALA A 4 30.07 -2.49 1.25
C ALA A 4 30.38 -3.93 0.84
N LEU A 5 30.34 -4.85 1.81
CA LEU A 5 30.39 -6.29 1.56
C LEU A 5 29.17 -6.62 0.68
N GLN A 6 29.39 -6.75 -0.62
CA GLN A 6 28.45 -7.42 -1.52
C GLN A 6 28.45 -8.88 -1.12
N ILE A 7 27.64 -9.22 -0.13
CA ILE A 7 27.39 -10.59 0.23
C ILE A 7 26.33 -11.08 -0.76
N ASP A 8 26.76 -11.84 -1.76
CA ASP A 8 25.85 -12.60 -2.62
C ASP A 8 25.23 -13.73 -1.78
N ILE A 9 24.23 -13.36 -0.98
CA ILE A 9 23.48 -14.31 -0.15
C ILE A 9 22.36 -14.90 -0.98
N THR A 10 22.42 -16.20 -1.19
CA THR A 10 21.35 -16.97 -1.82
C THR A 10 20.13 -17.06 -0.90
N PHE A 11 18.95 -17.25 -1.48
CA PHE A 11 17.71 -17.39 -0.69
C PHE A 11 17.81 -18.50 0.37
N ASP A 12 18.46 -19.62 0.04
CA ASP A 12 18.65 -20.74 0.95
C ASP A 12 19.52 -20.39 2.17
N GLN A 13 20.52 -19.52 1.98
CA GLN A 13 21.33 -19.00 3.07
C GLN A 13 20.52 -18.08 3.97
N ILE A 14 19.68 -17.20 3.41
CA ILE A 14 18.74 -16.37 4.18
C ILE A 14 17.79 -17.26 4.98
N LEU A 15 17.24 -18.30 4.35
CA LEU A 15 16.32 -19.24 4.99
C LEU A 15 17.00 -19.98 6.14
N SER A 16 18.27 -20.37 5.98
CA SER A 16 19.05 -21.03 7.02
C SER A 16 19.24 -20.14 8.25
N ILE A 17 19.51 -18.84 8.03
CA ILE A 17 19.64 -17.84 9.09
C ILE A 17 18.31 -17.65 9.80
N VAL A 18 17.22 -17.48 9.06
CA VAL A 18 15.87 -17.31 9.62
C VAL A 18 15.45 -18.53 10.46
N LYS A 19 15.80 -19.75 10.04
CA LYS A 19 15.54 -20.97 10.81
C LYS A 19 16.27 -21.01 12.15
N GLN A 20 17.47 -20.42 12.24
CA GLN A 20 18.27 -20.36 13.46
C GLN A 20 17.79 -19.27 14.45
N LEU A 21 16.93 -18.33 14.02
CA LEU A 21 16.46 -17.26 14.89
C LEU A 21 15.61 -17.77 16.08
N PRO A 22 15.73 -17.15 17.26
CA PRO A 22 14.84 -17.38 18.40
C PRO A 22 13.38 -17.11 18.05
N LYS A 23 12.45 -17.81 18.73
CA LYS A 23 11.01 -17.71 18.47
C LYS A 23 10.47 -16.26 18.49
N GLN A 24 10.95 -15.44 19.42
CA GLN A 24 10.59 -14.02 19.54
C GLN A 24 11.00 -13.20 18.31
N GLN A 25 12.18 -13.47 17.75
CA GLN A 25 12.69 -12.76 16.58
C GLN A 25 11.99 -13.22 15.29
N LYS A 26 11.61 -14.50 15.21
CA LYS A 26 10.76 -15.01 14.11
C LYS A 26 9.40 -14.32 14.08
N ILE A 27 8.75 -14.15 15.23
CA ILE A 27 7.45 -13.45 15.32
C ILE A 27 7.59 -12.00 14.83
N ARG A 28 8.67 -11.31 15.22
CA ARG A 28 8.93 -9.94 14.75
C ARG A 28 9.16 -9.89 13.24
N LEU A 29 9.96 -10.82 12.70
CA LEU A 29 10.22 -10.92 11.27
C LEU A 29 8.93 -11.17 10.46
N THR A 30 8.07 -12.07 10.93
CA THR A 30 6.77 -12.33 10.29
C THR A 30 5.91 -11.07 10.22
N LYS A 31 5.84 -10.27 11.29
CA LYS A 31 5.07 -9.01 11.31
C LYS A 31 5.60 -7.98 10.32
N GLU A 32 6.91 -7.82 10.21
CA GLU A 32 7.52 -6.89 9.25
C GLU A 32 7.25 -7.35 7.80
N LEU A 33 7.41 -8.66 7.52
CA LEU A 33 7.10 -9.23 6.21
C LEU A 33 5.61 -9.11 5.85
N GLU A 34 4.71 -9.34 6.81
CA GLU A 34 3.27 -9.13 6.61
C GLU A 34 2.96 -7.68 6.28
N LYS A 35 3.58 -6.73 6.99
CA LYS A 35 3.39 -5.30 6.73
C LYS A 35 3.86 -4.91 5.32
N GLU A 36 5.03 -5.38 4.90
CA GLU A 36 5.57 -5.13 3.57
C GLU A 36 4.68 -5.73 2.46
N VAL A 37 4.17 -6.95 2.68
CA VAL A 37 3.20 -7.58 1.78
C VAL A 37 1.88 -6.82 1.73
N ILE A 38 1.36 -6.35 2.88
CA ILE A 38 0.15 -5.53 2.95
C ILE A 38 0.35 -4.22 2.21
N ASP A 39 1.48 -3.53 2.40
CA ASP A 39 1.79 -2.28 1.72
C ASP A 39 1.90 -2.47 0.21
N SER A 40 2.49 -3.57 -0.26
CA SER A 40 2.54 -3.89 -1.70
C SER A 40 1.15 -4.17 -2.30
N LYS A 41 0.28 -4.88 -1.57
CA LYS A 41 -1.09 -5.17 -1.98
C LYS A 41 -1.95 -3.91 -1.97
N LEU A 42 -1.80 -3.06 -0.95
CA LEU A 42 -2.47 -1.79 -0.84
C LEU A 42 -2.02 -0.84 -1.96
N SER A 43 -0.71 -0.79 -2.24
CA SER A 43 -0.18 0.01 -3.36
C SER A 43 -0.71 -0.46 -4.70
N ARG A 44 -0.81 -1.78 -4.92
CA ARG A 44 -1.41 -2.37 -6.13
C ARG A 44 -2.92 -2.09 -6.22
N LEU A 45 -3.62 -2.11 -5.10
CA LEU A 45 -5.04 -1.78 -5.05
C LEU A 45 -5.26 -0.30 -5.36
N LEU A 46 -4.50 0.59 -4.71
CA LEU A 46 -4.52 2.03 -4.94
C LEU A 46 -4.13 2.38 -6.37
N SER A 47 -3.17 1.68 -6.98
CA SER A 47 -2.84 1.89 -8.39
C SER A 47 -3.96 1.46 -9.34
N THR A 48 -4.77 0.48 -8.95
CA THR A 48 -5.96 0.06 -9.71
C THR A 48 -7.09 1.09 -9.64
N PHE A 49 -7.22 1.77 -8.50
CA PHE A 49 -8.17 2.88 -8.31
C PHE A 49 -7.63 4.24 -8.76
N LYS A 50 -6.35 4.31 -9.17
CA LYS A 50 -5.73 5.54 -9.64
C LYS A 50 -6.20 5.80 -11.07
N THR A 51 -7.13 6.74 -11.22
CA THR A 51 -7.57 7.25 -12.51
C THR A 51 -6.78 8.52 -12.84
N GLU A 52 -6.17 8.57 -14.04
CA GLU A 52 -5.47 9.78 -14.53
C GLU A 52 -6.46 10.88 -15.00
N GLU A 53 -7.72 10.54 -15.21
CA GLU A 53 -8.77 11.42 -15.75
C GLU A 53 -9.63 12.12 -14.69
N LEU A 54 -9.30 11.99 -13.40
CA LEU A 54 -10.08 12.62 -12.33
C LEU A 54 -9.56 14.05 -12.10
N ASN A 55 -10.00 14.98 -12.95
CA ASN A 55 -9.74 16.39 -12.75
C ASN A 55 -10.66 16.96 -11.65
N LEU A 56 -10.15 17.91 -10.88
CA LEU A 56 -10.84 18.62 -9.81
C LEU A 56 -12.10 19.34 -10.32
N ASP A 57 -12.07 19.81 -11.57
CA ASP A 57 -13.23 20.40 -12.24
C ASP A 57 -14.38 19.40 -12.43
N THR A 58 -14.07 18.15 -12.82
CA THR A 58 -15.05 17.08 -12.99
C THR A 58 -15.70 16.71 -11.65
N VAL A 59 -14.91 16.70 -10.58
CA VAL A 59 -15.42 16.46 -9.21
C VAL A 59 -16.34 17.59 -8.77
N ASN A 60 -15.94 18.85 -8.98
CA ASN A 60 -16.76 20.01 -8.63
C ASN A 60 -18.08 20.05 -9.40
N ALA A 61 -18.06 19.74 -10.70
CA ALA A 61 -19.26 19.70 -11.52
C ALA A 61 -20.28 18.67 -11.00
N GLU A 62 -19.81 17.48 -10.63
CA GLU A 62 -20.65 16.43 -10.06
C GLU A 62 -21.23 16.82 -8.69
N VAL A 63 -20.42 17.44 -7.83
CA VAL A 63 -20.87 17.93 -6.52
C VAL A 63 -21.95 19.00 -6.67
N GLU A 64 -21.77 19.96 -7.58
CA GLU A 64 -22.76 21.02 -7.83
C GLU A 64 -24.06 20.45 -8.41
N ARG A 65 -23.96 19.46 -9.31
CA ARG A 65 -25.14 18.74 -9.83
C ARG A 65 -25.95 18.11 -8.69
N VAL A 66 -25.28 17.36 -7.80
CA VAL A 66 -25.95 16.70 -6.68
C VAL A 66 -26.51 17.73 -5.67
N ARG A 67 -25.82 18.84 -5.41
CA ARG A 67 -26.33 19.93 -4.56
C ARG A 67 -27.63 20.52 -5.12
N GLN A 68 -27.68 20.75 -6.43
CA GLN A 68 -28.89 21.23 -7.10
C GLN A 68 -30.03 20.23 -6.97
N GLU A 69 -29.79 18.94 -7.22
CA GLU A 69 -30.83 17.90 -7.07
C GLU A 69 -31.39 17.82 -5.65
N ILE A 70 -30.54 17.94 -4.63
CA ILE A 70 -30.98 17.94 -3.22
C ILE A 70 -31.82 19.18 -2.92
N TYR A 71 -31.39 20.36 -3.40
CA TYR A 71 -32.12 21.60 -3.19
C TYR A 71 -33.48 21.60 -3.89
N ASP A 72 -33.54 21.08 -5.11
CA ASP A 72 -34.78 20.95 -5.89
C ASP A 72 -35.76 19.95 -5.25
N LYS A 73 -35.24 18.87 -4.64
CA LYS A 73 -36.05 17.93 -3.84
C LYS A 73 -36.57 18.54 -2.54
N GLN A 74 -35.83 19.47 -1.92
CA GLN A 74 -36.26 20.17 -0.70
C GLN A 74 -37.23 21.32 -0.98
N LYS A 75 -37.21 21.88 -2.20
CA LYS A 75 -38.15 22.93 -2.63
C LYS A 75 -39.49 22.40 -3.16
N ARG A 76 -39.60 21.10 -3.43
CA ARG A 76 -40.85 20.40 -3.75
C ARG A 76 -41.52 19.89 -2.48
#